data_AF-A0A951XGS5-F1
#
_entry.id   AF-A0A951XGS5-F1
#
_cell.length_a   1.000
_cell.length_b   1.000
_cell.length_c   1.000
_cell.angle_alpha   90.00
_cell.angle_beta   90.00
_cell.angle_gamma   90.00
#
_symmetry.space_group_name_H-M   'P 1'
#
loop_
_entity.id
_entity.type
_entity.pdbx_description
1 polymer ?
#
loop_
_entity_poly.entity_id
_entity_poly.type
_entity_poly.pdbx_seq_one_letter_code
_entity_poly.pdbx_strand_id
1 'polypeptide(L)'
;MTNDPALPAWKDELDAIIGARHGGQVKQVLQRLQELDRRFPNVAEINYQLAWTCDVLGRGTEALPYYEKAVALGLPANELAGALLGLGSTLRNLGQFERSAEVLRSGQAQFPDNRE
;
A
#
# COMPACT_ATOMS: atom_id res chain seq x y z
N MET A 1 -0.66 13.12 32.50
CA MET A 1 0.04 11.92 32.00
C MET A 1 -0.77 11.43 30.83
N THR A 2 -0.36 11.82 29.62
CA THR A 2 -1.06 11.49 28.38
C THR A 2 -0.95 9.98 28.20
N ASN A 3 -2.11 9.31 28.18
CA ASN A 3 -2.20 7.89 27.88
C ASN A 3 -2.06 7.77 26.37
N ASP A 4 -0.83 7.81 25.85
CA ASP A 4 -0.56 7.47 24.46
C ASP A 4 -1.08 6.04 24.25
N PRO A 5 -2.10 5.81 23.40
CA PRO A 5 -2.53 4.46 23.11
C PRO A 5 -1.32 3.72 22.54
N ALA A 6 -0.92 2.64 23.20
CA ALA A 6 0.17 1.80 22.71
C ALA A 6 -0.06 1.52 21.22
N LEU A 7 0.96 1.79 20.40
CA LEU A 7 0.90 1.50 18.97
C LEU A 7 0.45 0.04 18.78
N PRO A 8 -0.42 -0.23 17.81
CA PRO A 8 -0.92 -1.58 17.62
C PRO A 8 0.25 -2.51 17.27
N ALA A 9 0.20 -3.75 17.75
CA ALA A 9 1.32 -4.71 17.68
C ALA A 9 1.88 -4.95 16.26
N TRP A 10 1.10 -4.67 15.22
CA TRP A 10 1.54 -4.77 13.84
C TRP A 10 2.41 -3.60 13.37
N LYS A 11 2.32 -2.42 14.00
CA LYS A 11 2.93 -1.18 13.52
C LYS A 11 4.46 -1.22 13.62
N ASP A 12 4.99 -1.58 14.78
CA ASP A 12 6.44 -1.71 14.98
C ASP A 12 7.05 -2.77 14.06
N GLU A 13 6.34 -3.89 13.89
CA GLU A 13 6.81 -4.96 13.00
C GLU A 13 6.74 -4.55 11.53
N LEU A 14 5.68 -3.85 11.11
CA LEU A 14 5.58 -3.28 9.77
C LEU A 14 6.74 -2.31 9.51
N ASP A 15 7.00 -1.39 10.45
CA ASP A 15 8.07 -0.39 10.35
C ASP A 15 9.45 -1.05 10.26
N ALA A 16 9.67 -2.13 11.01
CA ALA A 16 10.89 -2.95 10.91
C ALA A 16 11.03 -3.65 9.55
N ILE A 17 9.93 -4.18 8.99
CA ILE A 17 9.92 -4.86 7.70
C ILE A 17 10.21 -3.87 6.55
N ILE A 18 9.58 -2.70 6.55
CA ILE A 18 9.78 -1.68 5.51
C ILE A 18 11.19 -1.06 5.60
N GLY A 19 11.73 -0.87 6.81
CA GLY A 19 13.09 -0.37 7.01
C GLY A 19 14.17 -1.33 6.47
N ALA A 20 13.87 -2.63 6.42
CA ALA A 20 14.76 -3.66 5.90
C ALA A 20 14.75 -3.81 4.36
N ARG A 21 14.00 -2.99 3.61
CA ARG A 21 13.90 -3.09 2.14
C ARG A 21 15.19 -2.79 1.36
N HIS A 22 16.20 -2.20 2.00
CA HIS A 22 17.44 -1.84 1.32
C HIS A 22 18.24 -3.09 0.85
N GLY A 23 18.89 -2.99 -0.32
CA GLY A 23 19.89 -3.98 -0.76
C GLY A 23 19.34 -5.24 -1.47
N GLY A 24 18.18 -5.17 -2.13
CA GLY A 24 17.69 -6.26 -2.99
C GLY A 24 16.89 -7.36 -2.28
N GLN A 25 16.57 -7.19 -1.00
CA GLN A 25 15.80 -8.15 -0.21
C GLN A 25 14.28 -8.06 -0.37
N VAL A 26 13.78 -7.44 -1.45
CA VAL A 26 12.34 -7.18 -1.68
C VAL A 26 11.51 -8.46 -1.64
N LYS A 27 12.05 -9.61 -2.10
CA LYS A 27 11.38 -10.91 -1.99
C LYS A 27 11.19 -11.38 -0.54
N GLN A 28 12.19 -11.18 0.34
CA GLN A 28 12.05 -11.51 1.75
C GLN A 28 11.07 -10.59 2.47
N VAL A 29 11.06 -9.30 2.09
CA VAL A 29 10.09 -8.33 2.59
C VAL A 29 8.67 -8.78 2.25
N LEU A 30 8.43 -9.21 1.01
CA LEU A 30 7.12 -9.73 0.62
C LEU A 30 6.68 -10.90 1.50
N GLN A 31 7.56 -11.87 1.75
CA GLN A 31 7.24 -13.02 2.60
C GLN A 31 6.89 -12.58 4.04
N ARG A 32 7.66 -11.64 4.61
CA ARG A 32 7.40 -11.11 5.96
C ARG A 32 6.08 -10.34 6.03
N LEU A 33 5.76 -9.53 5.01
CA LEU A 33 4.48 -8.82 4.94
C LEU A 33 3.29 -9.77 4.79
N GLN A 34 3.43 -10.86 4.02
CA GLN A 34 2.38 -11.87 3.89
C GLN A 34 2.11 -12.58 5.22
N GLU A 35 3.16 -12.87 5.99
CA GLU A 35 3.00 -13.44 7.32
C GLU A 35 2.40 -12.42 8.31
N LEU A 36 2.75 -11.15 8.18
CA LEU A 36 2.16 -10.08 8.97
C LEU A 36 0.65 -9.94 8.68
N ASP A 37 0.21 -9.96 7.42
CA ASP A 37 -1.22 -9.91 7.04
C ASP A 37 -2.00 -11.15 7.52
N ARG A 38 -1.38 -12.33 7.55
CA ARG A 38 -2.02 -13.54 8.12
C ARG A 38 -2.33 -13.40 9.61
N ARG A 39 -1.43 -12.79 10.38
CA ARG A 39 -1.61 -12.59 11.82
C ARG A 39 -2.49 -11.38 12.12
N PHE A 40 -2.41 -10.34 11.30
CA PHE A 40 -3.20 -9.12 11.41
C PHE A 40 -3.92 -8.83 10.09
N PRO A 41 -5.00 -9.58 9.80
CA PRO A 41 -5.75 -9.39 8.58
C PRO A 41 -6.48 -8.05 8.60
N ASN A 42 -6.68 -7.47 7.42
CA ASN A 42 -7.48 -6.26 7.21
C ASN A 42 -6.90 -4.99 7.83
N VAL A 43 -5.58 -4.87 7.88
CA VAL A 43 -4.88 -3.60 8.15
C VAL A 43 -4.55 -2.91 6.84
N ALA A 44 -4.99 -1.66 6.68
CA ALA A 44 -4.86 -0.91 5.43
C ALA A 44 -3.39 -0.73 5.02
N GLU A 45 -2.55 -0.34 5.97
CA GLU A 45 -1.12 -0.06 5.77
C GLU A 45 -0.33 -1.32 5.40
N ILE A 46 -0.64 -2.46 6.00
CA ILE A 46 -0.04 -3.76 5.61
C ILE A 46 -0.39 -4.09 4.17
N ASN A 47 -1.67 -3.92 3.80
CA ASN A 47 -2.13 -4.19 2.44
C ASN A 47 -1.50 -3.21 1.43
N TYR A 48 -1.33 -1.94 1.77
CA TYR A 48 -0.61 -0.98 0.94
C TYR A 48 0.86 -1.39 0.72
N GLN A 49 1.55 -1.79 1.78
CA GLN A 49 2.94 -2.25 1.67
C GLN A 49 3.06 -3.54 0.86
N LEU A 50 2.12 -4.49 0.98
CA LEU A 50 2.06 -5.67 0.13
C LEU A 50 1.90 -5.30 -1.34
N ALA A 51 0.95 -4.41 -1.64
CA ALA A 51 0.68 -3.92 -2.99
C ALA A 51 1.93 -3.30 -3.62
N TRP A 52 2.55 -2.35 -2.91
CA TRP A 52 3.77 -1.70 -3.36
C TRP A 52 4.94 -2.69 -3.52
N THR A 53 5.04 -3.72 -2.66
CA THR A 53 6.07 -4.77 -2.81
C THR A 53 5.87 -5.58 -4.10
N CYS A 54 4.64 -5.99 -4.36
CA CYS A 54 4.31 -6.73 -5.58
C CYS A 54 4.58 -5.89 -6.83
N ASP A 55 4.23 -4.61 -6.81
CA ASP A 55 4.43 -3.71 -7.94
C ASP A 55 5.92 -3.49 -8.24
N VAL A 56 6.76 -3.26 -7.21
CA VAL A 56 8.22 -3.18 -7.35
C VAL A 56 8.84 -4.47 -7.92
N LEU A 57 8.22 -5.62 -7.67
CA LEU A 57 8.63 -6.92 -8.22
C LEU A 57 8.08 -7.17 -9.64
N GLY A 58 7.35 -6.22 -10.24
CA GLY A 58 6.70 -6.36 -11.54
C GLY A 58 5.45 -7.26 -11.52
N ARG A 59 4.92 -7.56 -10.33
CA ARG A 59 3.76 -8.46 -10.13
C ARG A 59 2.48 -7.65 -10.01
N GLY A 60 2.18 -6.83 -11.02
CA GLY A 60 1.06 -5.89 -11.00
C GLY A 60 -0.31 -6.57 -10.79
N THR A 61 -0.52 -7.75 -11.36
CA THR A 61 -1.76 -8.54 -11.18
C THR A 61 -1.99 -8.93 -9.71
N GLU A 62 -0.91 -9.19 -8.97
CA GLU A 62 -0.98 -9.52 -7.54
C GLU A 62 -1.03 -8.27 -6.67
N ALA A 63 -0.45 -7.16 -7.11
CA ALA A 63 -0.52 -5.88 -6.41
C ALA A 63 -1.94 -5.31 -6.37
N LEU A 64 -2.70 -5.47 -7.46
CA LEU A 64 -4.04 -4.90 -7.64
C LEU A 64 -5.01 -5.17 -6.47
N PRO A 65 -5.29 -6.43 -6.07
CA PRO A 65 -6.22 -6.70 -4.99
C PRO A 65 -5.76 -6.12 -3.63
N TYR A 66 -4.45 -6.01 -3.39
CA TYR A 66 -3.92 -5.41 -2.17
C TYR A 66 -4.12 -3.90 -2.15
N TYR A 67 -3.91 -3.20 -3.27
CA TYR A 67 -4.20 -1.77 -3.37
C TYR A 67 -5.69 -1.48 -3.14
N GLU A 68 -6.57 -2.23 -3.81
CA GLU A 68 -8.02 -2.07 -3.65
C GLU A 68 -8.45 -2.29 -2.20
N LYS A 69 -7.92 -3.33 -1.55
CA LYS A 69 -8.21 -3.63 -0.15
C LYS A 69 -7.68 -2.53 0.78
N ALA A 70 -6.47 -2.02 0.55
CA ALA A 70 -5.90 -0.93 1.36
C ALA A 70 -6.76 0.34 1.28
N VAL A 71 -7.15 0.74 0.07
CA VAL A 71 -8.03 1.91 -0.15
C VAL A 71 -9.40 1.69 0.51
N ALA A 72 -9.98 0.49 0.36
CA ALA A 72 -11.29 0.17 0.94
C ALA A 72 -11.29 0.13 2.49
N LEU A 73 -10.18 -0.29 3.11
CA LEU A 73 -10.02 -0.31 4.56
C LEU A 73 -9.78 1.07 5.17
N GLY A 74 -9.42 2.06 4.35
CA GLY A 74 -9.18 3.44 4.77
C GLY A 74 -7.73 3.66 5.20
N LEU A 75 -6.91 4.17 4.28
CA LEU A 75 -5.56 4.64 4.58
C LEU A 75 -5.59 6.06 5.14
N PRO A 76 -4.61 6.44 5.98
CA PRO A 76 -4.43 7.82 6.36
C PRO A 76 -4.05 8.66 5.12
N ALA A 77 -4.40 9.94 5.13
CA ALA A 77 -4.27 10.84 3.97
C ALA A 77 -2.86 10.87 3.35
N ASN A 78 -1.82 10.80 4.19
CA ASN A 78 -0.41 10.77 3.78
C ASN A 78 -0.03 9.51 2.98
N GLU A 79 -0.74 8.40 3.18
CA GLU A 79 -0.52 7.15 2.44
C GLU A 79 -1.54 6.94 1.32
N LEU A 80 -2.78 7.40 1.50
CA LEU A 80 -3.86 7.22 0.55
C LEU A 80 -3.53 7.81 -0.82
N ALA A 81 -2.92 9.00 -0.87
CA ALA A 81 -2.45 9.59 -2.13
C ALA A 81 -1.47 8.65 -2.87
N GLY A 82 -0.47 8.14 -2.17
CA GLY A 82 0.50 7.19 -2.73
C GLY A 82 -0.15 5.88 -3.18
N ALA A 83 -1.12 5.37 -2.43
CA ALA A 83 -1.87 4.17 -2.80
C ALA A 83 -2.74 4.36 -4.04
N LEU A 84 -3.41 5.51 -4.20
CA LEU A 84 -4.19 5.82 -5.39
C LEU A 84 -3.31 5.99 -6.63
N LEU A 85 -2.15 6.63 -6.49
CA LEU A 85 -1.16 6.74 -7.56
C LEU A 85 -0.62 5.37 -7.97
N GLY A 86 -0.24 4.54 -6.98
CA GLY A 86 0.22 3.17 -7.18
C GLY A 86 -0.84 2.32 -7.89
N LEU A 87 -2.07 2.31 -7.38
CA LEU A 87 -3.21 1.61 -7.97
C LEU A 87 -3.48 2.06 -9.41
N GLY A 88 -3.51 3.37 -9.66
CA GLY A 88 -3.70 3.93 -11.00
C GLY A 88 -2.60 3.50 -11.98
N SER A 89 -1.33 3.52 -11.55
CA SER A 89 -0.19 3.06 -12.33
C SER A 89 -0.27 1.56 -12.63
N THR A 90 -0.54 0.74 -11.62
CA THR A 90 -0.71 -0.71 -11.77
C THR A 90 -1.84 -1.04 -12.75
N LEU A 91 -3.01 -0.39 -12.61
CA LEU A 91 -4.14 -0.56 -13.54
C LEU A 91 -3.76 -0.23 -14.99
N ARG A 92 -3.03 0.87 -15.20
CA ARG A 92 -2.53 1.27 -16.52
C ARG A 92 -1.59 0.22 -17.11
N ASN A 93 -0.67 -0.30 -16.31
CA ASN A 93 0.28 -1.34 -16.73
C ASN A 93 -0.43 -2.65 -17.09
N LEU A 94 -1.58 -2.92 -16.47
CA LEU A 94 -2.45 -4.07 -16.79
C LEU A 94 -3.42 -3.81 -17.95
N GLY A 95 -3.36 -2.64 -18.58
CA GLY A 95 -4.25 -2.26 -19.70
C GLY A 95 -5.66 -1.84 -19.30
N GLN A 96 -5.93 -1.66 -17.99
CA GLN A 96 -7.23 -1.19 -17.48
C GLN A 96 -7.28 0.34 -17.46
N PHE A 97 -7.20 0.96 -18.64
CA PHE A 97 -7.04 2.42 -18.78
C PHE A 97 -8.18 3.25 -18.19
N GLU A 98 -9.43 2.84 -18.41
CA GLU A 98 -10.60 3.56 -17.88
C GLU A 98 -10.61 3.60 -16.35
N ARG A 99 -10.34 2.45 -15.74
CA ARG A 99 -10.30 2.30 -14.27
C ARG A 99 -9.10 3.03 -13.66
N SER A 100 -7.96 3.01 -14.35
CA SER A 100 -6.79 3.83 -14.00
C SER A 100 -7.14 5.32 -13.99
N ALA A 101 -7.79 5.82 -15.05
CA ALA A 101 -8.19 7.21 -15.15
C ALA A 101 -9.19 7.61 -14.06
N GLU A 102 -10.13 6.75 -13.71
CA GLU A 102 -11.06 6.98 -12.60
C GLU A 102 -10.33 7.10 -11.26
N VAL A 103 -9.45 6.15 -10.94
CA VAL A 103 -8.67 6.16 -9.69
C VAL A 103 -7.80 7.41 -9.59
N LEU A 104 -7.08 7.76 -10.66
CA LEU A 104 -6.20 8.92 -10.68
C LEU A 104 -6.98 10.24 -10.56
N ARG A 105 -8.13 10.37 -11.23
CA ARG A 105 -9.02 11.54 -11.06
C ARG A 105 -9.55 11.65 -9.63
N SER A 106 -9.92 10.53 -9.02
CA SER A 106 -10.34 10.49 -7.62
C SER A 106 -9.22 10.95 -6.68
N GLY A 107 -7.99 10.49 -6.91
CA GLY A 107 -6.81 10.94 -6.17
C GLY A 107 -6.57 12.45 -6.32
N GLN A 108 -6.63 12.98 -7.54
CA GLN A 108 -6.48 14.41 -7.79
C GLN A 108 -7.57 15.27 -7.12
N ALA A 109 -8.82 14.79 -7.11
CA ALA A 109 -9.92 15.48 -6.46
C ALA A 109 -9.78 15.49 -4.93
N GLN A 110 -9.24 14.41 -4.34
CA GLN A 110 -9.01 14.29 -2.90
C GLN A 110 -7.75 15.02 -2.44
N PHE A 111 -6.72 15.09 -3.30
CA PHE A 111 -5.41 15.67 -2.99
C PHE A 111 -4.97 16.67 -4.06
N PRO A 112 -5.65 17.82 -4.20
CA PRO A 112 -5.39 18.78 -5.29
C PRO A 112 -4.01 19.45 -5.20
N ASP A 113 -3.41 19.49 -4.00
CA ASP A 113 -2.07 20.05 -3.76
C ASP A 113 -0.93 19.04 -3.98
N ASN A 114 -1.24 17.74 -4.11
CA ASN A 114 -0.24 16.72 -4.47
C ASN A 114 -0.02 16.75 -5.99
N ARG A 115 0.87 17.64 -6.41
CA ARG A 115 1.39 17.72 -7.79
C ARG A 115 2.64 16.86 -7.92
N GLU A 116 2.48 15.54 -7.91
CA GLU A 116 3.53 14.59 -8.30
C GLU A 116 3.18 13.86 -9.59
#